data_AF-A0A9Q9DPQ9-F1
#
_entry.id   AF-A0A9Q9DPQ9-F1
#
_cell.length_a   1.000
_cell.length_b   1.000
_cell.length_c   1.000
_cell.angle_alpha   90.00
_cell.angle_beta   90.00
_cell.angle_gamma   90.00
#
_symmetry.space_group_name_H-M   'P 1'
#
loop_
_entity.id
_entity.type
_entity.pdbx_description
1 polymer ?
#
loop_
_entity_poly.entity_id
_entity_poly.type
_entity_poly.pdbx_seq_one_letter_code
_entity_poly.pdbx_strand_id
1 'polypeptide(L)'
;MRSQIFAGLALGLAAVAAAAPMESRASDEQVTIDSAVFVRNDSNNNDNWDTITNAGLTLSTASGSVRCDADSFPDPSIPSKVYTCADSAYSFQISSRPGYDLYAITITHKVSDSVTLTGTANVGCNGPIPKSCFQVSSRQATLTAA
;
A
#
# COMPACT_ATOMS: atom_id res chain seq x y z
N MET A 1 62.70 53.07 11.06
CA MET A 1 61.58 52.97 10.08
C MET A 1 60.29 52.99 10.87
N ARG A 2 59.36 53.87 10.47
CA ARG A 2 58.15 54.24 11.22
C ARG A 2 57.00 53.27 10.94
N SER A 3 56.25 53.00 12.00
CA SER A 3 54.91 52.40 12.12
C SER A 3 53.97 52.66 10.94
N GLN A 4 53.18 51.64 10.53
CA GLN A 4 51.75 51.80 10.21
C GLN A 4 50.96 50.52 10.61
N ILE A 5 49.83 50.78 11.27
CA ILE A 5 48.83 49.87 11.85
C ILE A 5 47.66 49.82 10.89
N PHE A 6 47.12 48.64 10.55
CA PHE A 6 45.74 48.46 10.05
C PHE A 6 45.28 47.03 10.43
N ALA A 7 44.39 46.88 11.43
CA ALA A 7 42.94 46.70 11.29
C ALA A 7 42.61 45.48 10.40
N GLY A 8 42.14 44.33 10.89
CA GLY A 8 41.09 44.13 11.87
C GLY A 8 39.74 44.04 11.16
N LEU A 9 39.32 42.84 10.74
CA LEU A 9 37.90 42.50 10.52
C LEU A 9 37.73 40.97 10.50
N ALA A 10 37.31 40.42 11.63
CA ALA A 10 36.85 39.04 11.73
C ALA A 10 35.38 38.98 11.30
N LEU A 11 35.11 38.36 10.15
CA LEU A 11 33.76 38.05 9.70
C LEU A 11 33.34 36.70 10.28
N GLY A 12 32.66 36.75 11.43
CA GLY A 12 31.94 35.62 11.99
C GLY A 12 30.75 35.26 11.11
N LEU A 13 30.84 34.12 10.43
CA LEU A 13 29.69 33.49 9.76
C LEU A 13 28.86 32.79 10.84
N ALA A 14 27.74 33.42 11.22
CA ALA A 14 26.70 32.75 11.98
C ALA A 14 26.05 31.69 11.07
N ALA A 15 26.37 30.42 11.30
CA ALA A 15 25.64 29.31 10.71
C ALA A 15 24.27 29.23 11.38
N VAL A 16 23.24 29.75 10.71
CA VAL A 16 21.85 29.45 11.08
C VAL A 16 21.58 28.02 10.60
N ALA A 17 21.86 27.04 11.47
CA ALA A 17 21.34 25.70 11.29
C ALA A 17 19.82 25.79 11.46
N ALA A 18 19.11 25.92 10.34
CA ALA A 18 17.66 25.69 10.31
C ALA A 18 17.45 24.23 10.70
N ALA A 19 17.06 23.99 11.95
CA ALA A 19 16.47 22.73 12.35
C ALA A 19 15.19 22.61 11.51
N ALA A 20 15.24 21.79 10.46
CA ALA A 20 14.04 21.39 9.76
C ALA A 20 13.07 20.81 10.80
N PRO A 21 11.79 21.18 10.78
CA PRO A 21 10.82 20.61 11.70
C PRO A 21 10.86 19.09 11.49
N MET A 22 11.22 18.39 12.55
CA MET A 22 11.06 16.95 12.66
C MET A 22 9.56 16.67 12.76
N GLU A 23 8.90 16.73 11.60
CA GLU A 23 7.56 16.22 11.40
C GLU A 23 7.62 14.76 11.85
N SER A 24 6.76 14.41 12.79
CA SER A 24 6.61 13.08 13.34
C SER A 24 6.39 12.09 12.19
N ARG A 25 7.48 11.48 11.69
CA ARG A 25 7.42 10.41 10.72
C ARG A 25 6.80 9.22 11.42
N ALA A 26 5.48 9.15 11.45
CA ALA A 26 4.85 7.84 11.47
C ALA A 26 5.46 7.11 10.27
N SER A 27 6.28 6.11 10.55
CA SER A 27 7.20 5.55 9.56
C SER A 27 6.38 5.00 8.40
N ASP A 28 6.44 5.64 7.24
CA ASP A 28 5.85 5.10 6.03
C ASP A 28 6.38 3.68 5.80
N GLU A 29 5.51 2.80 5.33
CA GLU A 29 5.88 1.44 4.99
C GLU A 29 5.63 1.17 3.51
N GLN A 30 6.62 0.62 2.83
CA GLN A 30 6.44 0.09 1.48
C GLN A 30 6.05 -1.38 1.54
N VAL A 31 4.89 -1.71 0.97
CA VAL A 31 4.43 -3.09 0.81
C VAL A 31 4.24 -3.39 -0.67
N THR A 32 4.72 -4.54 -1.12
CA THR A 32 4.48 -5.02 -2.48
C THR A 32 3.40 -6.09 -2.47
N ILE A 33 2.38 -5.94 -3.31
CA ILE A 33 1.37 -6.95 -3.59
C ILE A 33 1.91 -7.85 -4.70
N ASP A 34 2.03 -9.13 -4.39
CA ASP A 34 2.54 -10.20 -5.23
C ASP A 34 1.52 -11.34 -5.34
N SER A 35 1.61 -12.07 -6.44
CA SER A 35 0.83 -13.28 -6.72
C SER A 35 -0.67 -13.16 -6.46
N ALA A 36 -1.27 -11.99 -6.71
CA ALA A 36 -2.70 -11.80 -6.50
C ALA A 36 -3.53 -12.66 -7.47
N VAL A 37 -4.53 -13.34 -6.94
CA VAL A 37 -5.49 -14.18 -7.67
C VAL A 37 -6.89 -13.78 -7.27
N PHE A 38 -7.73 -13.50 -8.27
CA PHE A 38 -9.13 -13.20 -8.09
C PHE A 38 -9.95 -14.24 -8.86
N VAL A 39 -10.64 -15.11 -8.14
CA VAL A 39 -11.58 -16.08 -8.73
C VAL A 39 -12.94 -15.43 -8.80
N ARG A 40 -13.57 -15.51 -9.97
CA ARG A 40 -14.91 -14.95 -10.21
C ARG A 40 -15.85 -16.07 -10.63
N ASN A 41 -17.12 -15.89 -10.32
CA ASN A 41 -18.18 -16.75 -10.84
C ASN A 41 -19.12 -15.93 -11.72
N ASP A 42 -19.13 -16.23 -13.02
CA ASP A 42 -20.11 -15.74 -13.97
C ASP A 42 -21.19 -16.83 -14.12
N SER A 43 -22.26 -16.70 -13.34
CA SER A 43 -23.37 -17.67 -13.33
C SER A 43 -24.60 -17.20 -14.08
N ASN A 44 -24.63 -15.95 -14.53
CA ASN A 44 -25.79 -15.29 -15.10
C ASN A 44 -25.62 -14.96 -16.58
N ASN A 45 -24.49 -15.33 -17.21
CA ASN A 45 -24.27 -15.23 -18.66
C ASN A 45 -24.50 -13.79 -19.17
N ASN A 46 -24.32 -12.83 -18.27
CA ASN A 46 -24.31 -11.42 -18.53
C ASN A 46 -22.91 -10.92 -18.14
N ASP A 47 -22.44 -9.85 -18.75
CA ASP A 47 -21.12 -9.29 -18.42
C ASP A 47 -21.08 -8.64 -17.01
N ASN A 48 -22.04 -8.94 -16.13
CA ASN A 48 -22.07 -8.42 -14.78
C ASN A 48 -21.16 -9.28 -13.91
N TRP A 49 -19.88 -8.91 -13.91
CA TRP A 49 -18.76 -9.50 -13.17
C TRP A 49 -18.89 -9.36 -11.65
N ASP A 50 -20.10 -9.41 -11.10
CA ASP A 50 -20.42 -8.91 -9.77
C ASP A 50 -19.80 -9.75 -8.67
N THR A 51 -19.61 -11.05 -8.88
CA THR A 51 -19.21 -11.95 -7.79
C THR A 51 -17.77 -12.42 -7.93
N ILE A 52 -16.87 -11.78 -7.19
CA ILE A 52 -15.61 -12.38 -6.78
C ILE A 52 -15.99 -13.43 -5.74
N THR A 53 -15.55 -14.68 -5.90
CA THR A 53 -15.84 -15.77 -4.95
C THR A 53 -14.67 -16.06 -4.03
N ASN A 54 -13.45 -15.79 -4.51
CA ASN A 54 -12.22 -15.94 -3.77
C ASN A 54 -11.22 -14.87 -4.21
N ALA A 55 -10.49 -14.31 -3.25
CA ALA A 55 -9.33 -13.48 -3.53
C ALA A 55 -8.16 -13.93 -2.66
N GLY A 56 -6.98 -14.05 -3.25
CA GLY A 56 -5.74 -14.34 -2.54
C GLY A 56 -4.66 -13.40 -3.03
N LEU A 57 -3.80 -12.93 -2.12
CA LEU A 57 -2.60 -12.17 -2.45
C LEU A 57 -1.50 -12.43 -1.43
N THR A 58 -0.27 -12.11 -1.82
CA THR A 58 0.90 -12.12 -0.93
C THR A 58 1.40 -10.69 -0.79
N LEU A 59 1.70 -10.26 0.43
CA LEU A 59 2.34 -9.00 0.71
C LEU A 59 3.82 -9.25 0.99
N SER A 60 4.71 -8.62 0.24
CA SER A 60 6.12 -8.53 0.57
C SER A 60 6.34 -7.25 1.39
N THR A 61 6.64 -7.44 2.67
CA THR A 61 6.89 -6.38 3.67
C THR A 61 8.37 -6.33 4.04
N ALA A 62 8.78 -5.34 4.82
CA ALA A 62 10.16 -5.28 5.35
C ALA A 62 10.50 -6.47 6.26
N SER A 63 9.51 -7.08 6.92
CA SER A 63 9.68 -8.20 7.85
C SER A 63 9.53 -9.57 7.19
N GLY A 64 9.11 -9.62 5.93
CA GLY A 64 8.92 -10.86 5.17
C GLY A 64 7.62 -10.90 4.38
N SER A 65 7.28 -12.10 3.90
CA SER A 65 6.06 -12.31 3.11
C SER A 65 4.87 -12.68 4.00
N VAL A 66 3.74 -12.01 3.78
CA VAL A 66 2.47 -12.26 4.49
C VAL A 66 1.41 -12.70 3.48
N ARG A 67 0.82 -13.88 3.68
CA ARG A 67 -0.26 -14.37 2.83
C ARG A 67 -1.60 -13.81 3.29
N CYS A 68 -2.45 -13.37 2.36
CA CYS A 68 -3.77 -12.83 2.64
C CYS A 68 -4.83 -13.56 1.82
N ASP A 69 -5.75 -14.26 2.48
CA ASP A 69 -6.77 -15.08 1.82
C ASP A 69 -8.19 -14.66 2.20
N ALA A 70 -9.05 -14.66 1.20
CA ALA A 70 -10.48 -14.43 1.34
C ALA A 70 -11.23 -15.60 0.70
N ASP A 71 -11.26 -16.73 1.42
CA ASP A 71 -11.84 -18.01 0.96
C ASP A 71 -13.36 -18.02 0.88
N SER A 72 -14.01 -17.07 1.56
CA SER A 72 -15.42 -16.78 1.39
C SER A 72 -15.58 -15.30 1.09
N PHE A 73 -15.70 -15.02 -0.21
CA PHE A 73 -16.06 -13.72 -0.75
C PHE A 73 -17.56 -13.78 -1.17
N PRO A 74 -18.52 -13.75 -0.21
CA PRO A 74 -19.94 -13.82 -0.54
C PRO A 74 -20.52 -12.48 -1.01
N ASP A 75 -19.68 -11.47 -1.24
CA ASP A 75 -20.12 -10.09 -1.31
C ASP A 75 -19.71 -9.45 -2.66
N PRO A 76 -20.69 -9.10 -3.53
CA PRO A 76 -20.42 -8.30 -4.72
C PRO A 76 -20.16 -6.81 -4.38
N SER A 77 -20.30 -6.41 -3.10
CA SER A 77 -20.10 -5.04 -2.69
C SER A 77 -18.64 -4.68 -2.83
N ILE A 78 -18.40 -3.66 -3.63
CA ILE A 78 -17.15 -2.93 -3.71
C ILE A 78 -17.46 -1.54 -3.14
N PRO A 79 -16.82 -1.12 -2.04
CA PRO A 79 -15.72 -1.78 -1.33
C PRO A 79 -16.13 -3.11 -0.67
N SER A 80 -15.23 -4.11 -0.69
CA SER A 80 -15.46 -5.39 -0.02
C SER A 80 -15.45 -5.26 1.50
N LYS A 81 -15.80 -6.33 2.24
CA LYS A 81 -15.39 -6.40 3.65
C LYS A 81 -13.85 -6.41 3.78
N VAL A 82 -13.36 -6.11 4.97
CA VAL A 82 -11.94 -6.20 5.32
C VAL A 82 -11.60 -7.66 5.64
N TYR A 83 -10.49 -8.16 5.11
CA TYR A 83 -10.01 -9.51 5.31
C TYR A 83 -8.66 -9.48 6.01
N THR A 84 -8.57 -10.14 7.16
CA THR A 84 -7.32 -10.29 7.91
C THR A 84 -6.39 -11.24 7.18
N CYS A 85 -5.11 -10.90 7.12
CA CYS A 85 -4.08 -11.75 6.55
C CYS A 85 -3.59 -12.80 7.56
N ALA A 86 -2.69 -13.69 7.14
CA ALA A 86 -2.06 -14.68 8.01
C ALA A 86 -1.32 -14.03 9.18
N ASP A 87 -0.70 -12.87 8.94
CA ASP A 87 -0.33 -11.96 10.01
C ASP A 87 -1.52 -11.05 10.32
N SER A 88 -2.05 -11.17 11.53
CA SER A 88 -3.22 -10.42 12.00
C SER A 88 -3.03 -8.91 12.07
N ALA A 89 -1.78 -8.43 12.05
CA ALA A 89 -1.49 -6.99 11.95
C ALA A 89 -1.84 -6.43 10.57
N TYR A 90 -1.85 -7.28 9.53
CA TYR A 90 -2.19 -6.89 8.17
C TYR A 90 -3.61 -7.30 7.81
N SER A 91 -4.25 -6.44 7.03
CA SER A 91 -5.53 -6.74 6.40
C SER A 91 -5.62 -6.08 5.03
N PHE A 92 -6.52 -6.60 4.20
CA PHE A 92 -6.78 -6.05 2.88
C PHE A 92 -8.27 -5.90 2.60
N GLN A 93 -8.58 -5.02 1.65
CA GLN A 93 -9.90 -4.77 1.12
C GLN A 93 -9.78 -4.51 -0.37
N ILE A 94 -10.72 -5.02 -1.17
CA ILE A 94 -10.89 -4.56 -2.55
C ILE A 94 -11.72 -3.28 -2.46
N SER A 95 -11.08 -2.13 -2.56
CA SER A 95 -11.72 -0.83 -2.34
C SER A 95 -12.46 -0.31 -3.55
N SER A 96 -11.96 -0.59 -4.76
CA SER A 96 -12.64 -0.25 -6.01
C SER A 96 -12.28 -1.19 -7.16
N ARG A 97 -13.05 -1.11 -8.25
CA ARG A 97 -12.82 -1.85 -9.50
C ARG A 97 -12.81 -0.87 -10.67
N PRO A 98 -11.70 -0.16 -10.90
CA PRO A 98 -11.62 0.85 -11.94
C PRO A 98 -11.67 0.29 -13.38
N GLY A 99 -11.48 -1.02 -13.57
CA GLY A 99 -11.53 -1.65 -14.89
C GLY A 99 -11.87 -3.14 -14.83
N TYR A 100 -12.03 -3.74 -16.01
CA TYR A 100 -12.36 -5.16 -16.17
C TYR A 100 -11.37 -6.08 -15.44
N ASP A 101 -10.10 -5.74 -15.57
CA ASP A 101 -8.92 -6.50 -15.20
C ASP A 101 -8.09 -5.75 -14.15
N LEU A 102 -8.68 -4.72 -13.52
CA LEU A 102 -7.98 -3.82 -12.61
C LEU A 102 -8.75 -3.67 -11.30
N TYR A 103 -8.06 -3.95 -10.20
CA TYR A 103 -8.60 -3.90 -8.84
C TYR A 103 -7.81 -2.91 -7.99
N ALA A 104 -8.48 -2.00 -7.30
CA ALA A 104 -7.84 -1.22 -6.26
C ALA A 104 -7.88 -2.02 -4.96
N ILE A 105 -6.72 -2.31 -4.42
CA ILE A 105 -6.54 -3.05 -3.17
C ILE A 105 -6.02 -2.07 -2.13
N THR A 106 -6.80 -1.90 -1.06
CA THR A 106 -6.37 -1.17 0.12
C THR A 106 -5.79 -2.14 1.12
N ILE A 107 -4.57 -1.85 1.57
CA ILE A 107 -3.84 -2.59 2.59
C ILE A 107 -3.80 -1.75 3.85
N THR A 108 -4.05 -2.38 4.98
CA THR A 108 -3.98 -1.76 6.30
C THR A 108 -3.03 -2.57 7.18
N HIS A 109 -2.11 -1.88 7.85
CA HIS A 109 -1.18 -2.44 8.83
C HIS A 109 -1.39 -1.77 10.19
N LYS A 110 -1.83 -2.55 11.18
CA LYS A 110 -1.96 -2.13 12.57
C LYS A 110 -0.62 -2.32 13.28
N VAL A 111 0.18 -1.26 13.35
CA VAL A 111 1.51 -1.27 13.99
C VAL A 111 1.39 -1.30 15.52
N SER A 112 0.39 -0.62 16.06
CA SER A 112 0.06 -0.62 17.49
C SER A 112 -1.43 -0.32 17.70
N ASP A 113 -1.90 -0.27 18.94
CA ASP A 113 -3.28 0.13 19.24
C ASP A 113 -3.61 1.58 18.86
N SER A 114 -2.58 2.43 18.71
CA SER A 114 -2.73 3.85 18.36
C SER A 114 -2.22 4.21 16.97
N VAL A 115 -1.55 3.30 16.27
CA VAL A 115 -0.93 3.56 14.96
C VAL A 115 -1.42 2.53 13.94
N THR A 116 -2.09 3.03 12.90
CA THR A 116 -2.52 2.24 11.75
C THR A 116 -2.02 2.92 10.48
N LEU A 117 -1.30 2.17 9.65
CA LEU A 117 -0.85 2.61 8.34
C LEU A 117 -1.82 2.08 7.28
N THR A 118 -2.16 2.88 6.29
CA THR A 118 -3.02 2.48 5.18
C THR A 118 -2.47 2.96 3.86
N GLY A 119 -2.60 2.15 2.82
CA GLY A 119 -2.23 2.51 1.46
C GLY A 119 -3.02 1.71 0.44
N THR A 120 -3.09 2.21 -0.79
CA THR A 120 -3.86 1.57 -1.87
C THR A 120 -2.98 1.38 -3.10
N ALA A 121 -3.13 0.24 -3.76
CA ALA A 121 -2.47 -0.05 -5.03
C ALA A 121 -3.45 -0.67 -6.03
N ASN A 122 -3.27 -0.32 -7.31
CA ASN A 122 -4.03 -0.92 -8.40
C ASN A 122 -3.32 -2.17 -8.91
N VAL A 123 -3.99 -3.30 -8.80
CA VAL A 123 -3.54 -4.62 -9.23
C VAL A 123 -4.23 -4.99 -10.53
N GLY A 124 -3.45 -4.96 -11.61
CA GLY A 124 -3.86 -5.48 -12.91
C GLY A 124 -3.73 -7.00 -12.93
N CYS A 125 -4.63 -7.68 -13.64
CA CYS A 125 -4.62 -9.13 -13.73
C CYS A 125 -4.93 -9.61 -15.16
N ASN A 126 -4.50 -10.83 -15.49
CA ASN A 126 -4.70 -11.49 -16.77
C ASN A 126 -4.95 -12.98 -16.51
N GLY A 127 -5.61 -13.68 -17.42
CA GLY A 127 -6.01 -15.07 -17.24
C GLY A 127 -7.28 -15.39 -18.02
N PRO A 128 -7.75 -16.66 -17.99
CA PRO A 128 -9.01 -17.02 -18.61
C PRO A 128 -10.16 -16.35 -17.85
N ILE A 129 -10.53 -15.22 -18.39
CA ILE A 129 -11.72 -14.47 -18.05
C ILE A 129 -12.95 -15.30 -18.46
N PRO A 130 -14.04 -15.33 -17.66
CA PRO A 130 -14.24 -14.62 -16.39
C PRO A 130 -13.80 -15.39 -15.14
N LYS A 131 -13.37 -16.65 -15.25
CA LYS A 131 -13.25 -17.56 -14.10
C LYS A 131 -12.13 -17.20 -13.13
N SER A 132 -10.99 -16.76 -13.64
CA SER A 132 -9.81 -16.50 -12.81
C SER A 132 -8.98 -15.37 -13.41
N CYS A 133 -8.52 -14.47 -12.55
CA CYS A 133 -7.65 -13.37 -12.90
C CYS A 133 -6.37 -13.45 -12.05
N PHE A 134 -5.22 -13.58 -12.69
CA PHE A 134 -3.92 -13.68 -12.04
C PHE A 134 -3.12 -12.39 -12.26
N GLN A 135 -2.45 -11.90 -11.24
CA GLN A 135 -1.68 -10.66 -11.32
C GLN A 135 -0.66 -10.68 -12.47
N VAL A 136 -0.64 -9.61 -13.28
CA VAL A 136 0.32 -9.48 -14.40
C VAL A 136 1.68 -8.94 -13.98
N SER A 137 1.71 -8.14 -12.92
CA SER A 137 2.94 -7.55 -12.39
C SER A 137 2.75 -7.15 -10.93
N SER A 138 3.81 -7.31 -10.13
CA SER A 138 3.88 -6.85 -8.75
C SER A 138 3.54 -5.36 -8.64
N ARG A 139 2.88 -4.96 -7.55
CA ARG A 139 2.41 -3.59 -7.36
C ARG A 139 2.74 -3.11 -5.96
N GLN A 140 3.36 -1.95 -5.86
CA GLN A 140 3.72 -1.36 -4.59
C GLN A 140 2.61 -0.45 -4.08
N ALA A 141 2.37 -0.51 -2.77
CA ALA A 141 1.60 0.46 -2.01
C ALA A 141 2.52 1.10 -0.96
N THR A 142 2.40 2.41 -0.79
CA THR A 142 2.98 3.11 0.36
C THR A 142 1.91 3.24 1.42
N LEU A 143 2.12 2.63 2.58
CA LEU A 143 1.25 2.74 3.73
C LEU A 143 1.70 3.94 4.56
N THR A 144 0.78 4.85 4.83
CA THR A 144 1.03 6.05 5.62
C THR A 144 0.07 6.07 6.80
N ALA A 145 0.50 6.64 7.94
CA ALA A 145 -0.45 6.89 9.03
C ALA A 145 -1.45 7.96 8.58
N ALA A 146 -2.70 7.76 8.97
CA ALA A 146 -3.74 8.78 8.83
C ALA A 146 -3.61 9.87 9.91
#